data_AF-A0A0L0HRS0-F1
#
_entry.id   AF-A0A0L0HRS0-F1
#
_cell.length_a   1.000
_cell.length_b   1.000
_cell.length_c   1.000
_cell.angle_alpha   90.00
_cell.angle_beta   90.00
_cell.angle_gamma   90.00
#
_symmetry.space_group_name_H-M   'P 1'
#
loop_
_entity.id
_entity.type
_entity.pdbx_description
1 polymer ?
#
loop_
_entity_poly.entity_id
_entity_poly.type
_entity_poly.pdbx_seq_one_letter_code
_entity_poly.pdbx_strand_id
1 'polypeptide(L)'
;MLPTTCLRRAIPIVKTRNPAGLTSGQYLAGTPSSTRYNSSTSNKKVKDVSGADKRYQLIRDILYSREVPTTQPKPIPPASAALFTAPVATDPANPQALKRDAIERAWAILKEREAVAKVQELRGMYESMRSAMEELERTDRRLFEAAKVAADREEVVVFPRRLRVPTDTPPLEGWDYDMKTGTR
;
A
#
# COMPACT_ATOMS: atom_id res chain seq x y z
N MET A 1 24.78 -34.67 37.76
CA MET A 1 23.31 -34.68 37.63
C MET A 1 22.81 -33.27 37.91
N LEU A 2 22.39 -32.54 36.88
CA LEU A 2 21.77 -31.21 37.01
C LEU A 2 20.49 -31.22 36.17
N PRO A 3 19.34 -30.77 36.70
CA PRO A 3 18.08 -30.82 35.97
C PRO A 3 17.95 -29.66 34.99
N THR A 4 17.68 -29.99 33.73
CA THR A 4 17.19 -29.08 32.68
C THR A 4 15.75 -28.67 32.98
N THR A 5 15.53 -27.40 33.30
CA THR A 5 14.19 -26.80 33.41
C THR A 5 13.83 -26.09 32.10
N CYS A 6 13.07 -26.79 31.25
CA CYS A 6 12.43 -26.21 30.07
C CYS A 6 11.20 -25.40 30.48
N LEU A 7 11.35 -24.07 30.64
CA LEU A 7 10.23 -23.14 30.79
C LEU A 7 9.56 -22.89 29.43
N ARG A 8 8.54 -23.69 29.11
CA ARG A 8 7.56 -23.39 28.06
C ARG A 8 6.68 -22.22 28.52
N ARG A 9 6.95 -21.01 28.04
CA ARG A 9 5.99 -19.89 28.13
C ARG A 9 4.87 -20.11 27.12
N ALA A 10 3.67 -20.39 27.63
CA ALA A 10 2.43 -20.38 26.87
C ALA A 10 2.07 -18.93 26.49
N ILE A 11 1.84 -18.67 25.20
CA ILE A 11 1.32 -17.41 24.70
C ILE A 11 -0.22 -17.51 24.71
N PRO A 12 -0.96 -16.63 25.41
CA PRO A 12 -2.42 -16.66 25.37
C PRO A 12 -2.94 -16.15 24.02
N ILE A 13 -3.83 -16.93 23.42
CA ILE A 13 -4.59 -16.58 22.21
C ILE A 13 -5.66 -15.55 22.60
N VAL A 14 -5.46 -14.29 22.20
CA VAL A 14 -6.46 -13.22 22.33
C VAL A 14 -7.49 -13.39 21.22
N LYS A 15 -8.73 -13.67 21.60
CA LYS A 15 -9.89 -13.80 20.73
C LYS A 15 -10.44 -12.41 20.43
N THR A 16 -10.16 -11.87 19.25
CA THR A 16 -10.75 -10.60 18.81
C THR A 16 -12.19 -10.81 18.36
N ARG A 17 -13.09 -10.10 19.03
CA ARG A 17 -14.53 -10.03 18.81
C ARG A 17 -14.80 -9.06 17.65
N ASN A 18 -15.57 -9.49 16.65
CA ASN A 18 -16.12 -8.66 15.58
C ASN A 18 -16.98 -7.50 16.14
N PRO A 19 -16.80 -6.25 15.68
CA PRO A 19 -17.86 -5.25 15.75
C PRO A 19 -18.56 -5.11 14.39
N ALA A 20 -19.84 -5.47 14.39
CA ALA A 20 -20.76 -5.11 13.32
C ALA A 20 -21.12 -3.62 13.39
N GLY A 21 -21.26 -3.00 12.21
CA GLY A 21 -22.23 -1.94 11.94
C GLY A 21 -21.84 -0.51 12.35
N LEU A 22 -21.24 0.23 11.40
CA LEU A 22 -21.27 1.70 11.39
C LEU A 22 -21.62 2.20 9.98
N THR A 23 -22.91 2.50 9.84
CA THR A 23 -23.52 3.70 9.21
C THR A 23 -22.84 4.31 7.98
N SER A 24 -23.60 4.26 6.88
CA SER A 24 -23.45 5.01 5.64
C SER A 24 -23.16 6.51 5.85
N GLY A 25 -21.94 6.94 5.54
CA GLY A 25 -21.60 8.34 5.33
C GLY A 25 -22.07 8.79 3.94
N GLN A 26 -22.96 9.77 3.91
CA GLN A 26 -23.37 10.46 2.70
C GLN A 26 -22.20 11.29 2.18
N TYR A 27 -21.72 10.98 0.98
CA TYR A 27 -20.79 11.84 0.26
C TYR A 27 -21.60 12.97 -0.40
N LEU A 28 -21.39 14.21 0.05
CA LEU A 28 -21.83 15.40 -0.66
C LEU A 28 -21.04 15.51 -1.97
N ALA A 29 -21.74 15.31 -3.08
CA ALA A 29 -21.20 15.49 -4.41
C ALA A 29 -20.87 16.98 -4.65
N GLY A 30 -19.58 17.30 -4.77
CA GLY A 30 -19.11 18.57 -5.31
C GLY A 30 -19.58 18.73 -6.75
N THR A 31 -20.16 19.89 -7.06
CA THR A 31 -20.60 20.25 -8.40
C THR A 31 -19.38 20.42 -9.33
N PRO A 32 -19.31 19.72 -10.47
CA PRO A 32 -18.26 19.97 -11.44
C PRO A 32 -18.50 21.31 -12.14
N SER A 33 -17.51 22.20 -12.02
CA SER A 33 -17.42 23.46 -12.74
C SER A 33 -17.59 23.23 -14.25
N SER A 34 -18.59 23.91 -14.81
CA SER A 34 -19.04 23.81 -16.20
C SER A 34 -18.00 24.38 -17.15
N THR A 35 -17.12 23.52 -17.67
CA THR A 35 -16.34 23.85 -18.86
C THR A 35 -17.24 23.67 -20.08
N ARG A 36 -17.68 24.79 -20.67
CA ARG A 36 -18.49 24.81 -21.90
C ARG A 36 -17.71 24.18 -23.05
N TYR A 37 -18.02 22.92 -23.37
CA TYR A 37 -17.68 22.35 -24.66
C TYR A 37 -18.68 22.83 -25.70
N ASN A 38 -18.18 23.53 -26.72
CA ASN A 38 -18.93 23.85 -27.93
C ASN A 38 -19.15 22.56 -28.72
N SER A 39 -20.33 21.95 -28.60
CA SER A 39 -20.74 20.83 -29.45
C SER A 39 -21.36 21.36 -30.74
N SER A 40 -20.52 21.61 -31.74
CA SER A 40 -20.99 21.68 -33.12
C SER A 40 -21.54 20.30 -33.50
N THR A 41 -22.87 20.20 -33.57
CA THR A 41 -23.65 19.05 -34.00
C THR A 41 -23.43 18.79 -35.49
N SER A 42 -22.28 18.19 -35.83
CA SER A 42 -22.18 17.39 -37.04
C SER A 42 -22.73 16.01 -36.71
N ASN A 43 -23.87 15.64 -37.30
CA ASN A 43 -24.42 14.28 -37.26
C ASN A 43 -23.42 13.28 -37.87
N LYS A 44 -22.40 12.91 -37.10
CA LYS A 44 -21.58 11.73 -37.39
C LYS A 44 -22.35 10.55 -36.84
N LYS A 45 -22.99 9.80 -37.74
CA LYS A 45 -23.46 8.43 -37.50
C LYS A 45 -22.46 7.75 -36.57
N VAL A 46 -22.90 7.36 -35.37
CA VAL A 46 -22.16 6.42 -34.52
C VAL A 46 -22.03 5.16 -35.36
N LYS A 47 -20.86 5.01 -36.00
CA LYS A 47 -20.52 3.80 -36.73
C LYS A 47 -20.37 2.76 -35.65
N ASP A 48 -21.29 1.78 -35.60
CA ASP A 48 -21.12 0.58 -34.79
C ASP A 48 -19.65 0.18 -34.89
N VAL A 49 -18.96 0.23 -33.75
CA VAL A 49 -17.53 -0.10 -33.66
C VAL A 49 -17.46 -1.56 -34.02
N SER A 50 -17.28 -1.79 -35.32
CA SER A 50 -17.21 -3.08 -35.93
C SER A 50 -16.23 -3.90 -35.11
N GLY A 51 -16.65 -5.08 -34.68
CA GLY A 51 -15.77 -6.11 -34.13
C GLY A 51 -14.66 -6.55 -35.09
N ALA A 52 -14.32 -5.75 -36.11
CA ALA A 52 -13.23 -5.92 -37.05
C ALA A 52 -12.03 -5.00 -36.75
N ASP A 53 -12.12 -3.99 -35.88
CA ASP A 53 -10.94 -3.19 -35.53
C ASP A 53 -10.06 -3.98 -34.53
N LYS A 54 -8.98 -4.55 -35.08
CA LYS A 54 -7.97 -5.34 -34.36
C LYS A 54 -7.39 -4.58 -33.17
N ARG A 55 -7.40 -3.25 -33.15
CA ARG A 55 -6.92 -2.46 -32.01
C ARG A 55 -7.86 -2.56 -30.81
N TYR A 56 -9.17 -2.54 -31.03
CA TYR A 56 -10.14 -2.73 -29.94
C TYR A 56 -10.12 -4.17 -29.43
N GLN A 57 -9.92 -5.14 -30.32
CA GLN A 57 -9.70 -6.54 -29.92
C GLN A 57 -8.40 -6.68 -29.13
N LEU A 58 -7.29 -6.09 -29.57
CA LEU A 58 -6.01 -6.12 -28.86
C LEU A 58 -6.08 -5.41 -27.50
N ILE A 59 -6.71 -4.25 -27.42
CA ILE A 59 -6.92 -3.55 -26.14
C ILE A 59 -7.81 -4.40 -25.22
N ARG A 60 -8.87 -5.02 -25.77
CA ARG A 60 -9.73 -5.94 -25.02
C ARG A 60 -8.96 -7.18 -24.56
N ASP A 61 -8.10 -7.74 -25.38
CA ASP A 61 -7.29 -8.91 -25.07
C ASP A 61 -6.13 -8.57 -24.14
N ILE A 62 -5.62 -7.34 -24.12
CA ILE A 62 -4.61 -6.88 -23.15
C ILE A 62 -5.27 -6.62 -21.79
N LEU A 63 -6.43 -5.96 -21.77
CA LEU A 63 -7.11 -5.59 -20.53
C LEU A 63 -7.91 -6.75 -19.93
N TYR A 64 -8.42 -7.64 -20.77
CA TYR A 64 -9.26 -8.78 -20.44
C TYR A 64 -8.77 -10.02 -21.18
N SER A 65 -7.48 -10.32 -21.08
CA SER A 65 -6.89 -11.53 -21.65
C SER A 65 -7.84 -12.70 -21.49
N ARG A 66 -8.26 -13.31 -22.59
CA ARG A 66 -9.18 -14.45 -22.59
C ARG A 66 -8.67 -15.62 -21.74
N GLU A 67 -7.37 -15.62 -21.46
CA GLU A 67 -6.67 -16.55 -20.60
C GLU A 67 -6.54 -16.06 -19.14
N VAL A 68 -7.31 -15.06 -18.71
CA VAL A 68 -7.66 -15.00 -17.28
C VAL A 68 -8.36 -16.33 -17.00
N PRO A 69 -7.87 -17.18 -16.09
CA PRO A 69 -8.63 -18.33 -15.63
C PRO A 69 -9.94 -17.77 -15.12
N THR A 70 -10.98 -17.90 -15.94
CA THR A 70 -12.32 -17.50 -15.58
C THR A 70 -12.64 -18.33 -14.34
N THR A 71 -12.83 -17.66 -13.21
CA THR A 71 -13.33 -18.24 -11.96
C THR A 71 -14.75 -18.80 -12.10
N GLN A 72 -15.35 -18.74 -13.29
CA GLN A 72 -16.51 -19.55 -13.64
C GLN A 72 -16.05 -20.92 -14.13
N PRO A 73 -16.45 -22.03 -13.47
CA PRO A 73 -16.13 -23.36 -13.95
C PRO A 73 -16.76 -23.53 -15.34
N LYS A 74 -15.92 -23.75 -16.35
CA LYS A 74 -16.38 -24.30 -17.64
C LYS A 74 -17.12 -25.60 -17.30
N PRO A 75 -18.39 -25.81 -17.72
CA PRO A 75 -19.13 -27.01 -17.35
C PRO A 75 -18.35 -28.23 -17.84
N ILE A 76 -17.77 -28.91 -16.87
CA ILE A 76 -16.98 -30.10 -17.06
C ILE A 76 -17.96 -31.20 -17.51
N PRO A 77 -17.69 -31.98 -18.57
CA PRO A 77 -18.53 -33.13 -18.90
C PRO A 77 -18.68 -34.02 -17.66
N PRO A 78 -19.85 -34.65 -17.44
CA PRO A 78 -20.22 -35.26 -16.15
C PRO A 78 -19.23 -36.34 -15.64
N ALA A 79 -18.34 -36.84 -16.49
CA ALA A 79 -17.30 -37.79 -16.12
C ALA A 79 -16.06 -37.17 -15.42
N SER A 80 -15.83 -35.86 -15.48
CA SER A 80 -14.64 -35.21 -14.88
C SER A 80 -14.95 -34.23 -13.73
N ALA A 81 -16.18 -34.20 -13.24
CA ALA A 81 -16.62 -33.35 -12.13
C ALA A 81 -15.93 -33.65 -10.78
N ALA A 82 -15.18 -34.75 -10.67
CA ALA A 82 -14.40 -35.09 -9.48
C ALA A 82 -13.04 -34.35 -9.38
N LEU A 83 -12.66 -33.53 -10.36
CA LEU A 83 -11.33 -32.92 -10.43
C LEU A 83 -11.28 -31.40 -10.15
N PHE A 84 -12.39 -30.75 -9.83
CA PHE A 84 -12.39 -29.31 -9.52
C PHE A 84 -12.42 -29.07 -8.00
N THR A 85 -11.31 -29.42 -7.35
CA THR A 85 -11.08 -29.23 -5.92
C THR A 85 -10.17 -28.03 -5.72
N ALA A 86 -10.73 -26.87 -5.33
CA ALA A 86 -10.00 -25.70 -4.81
C ALA A 86 -8.90 -25.13 -5.75
N PRO A 87 -8.28 -23.96 -5.50
CA PRO A 87 -6.90 -23.77 -6.00
C PRO A 87 -6.13 -25.02 -5.57
N VAL A 88 -5.50 -25.72 -6.52
CA VAL A 88 -4.72 -26.95 -6.27
C VAL A 88 -3.98 -26.75 -4.96
N ALA A 89 -4.51 -27.36 -3.89
CA ALA A 89 -3.82 -27.40 -2.63
C ALA A 89 -2.53 -28.10 -2.99
N THR A 90 -1.43 -27.35 -3.01
CA THR A 90 -0.14 -27.87 -3.40
C THR A 90 0.07 -29.13 -2.59
N ASP A 91 0.11 -30.28 -3.28
CA ASP A 91 0.16 -31.56 -2.59
C ASP A 91 1.27 -31.47 -1.54
N PRO A 92 0.98 -31.59 -0.23
CA PRO A 92 1.98 -31.38 0.81
C PRO A 92 3.09 -32.45 0.74
N ALA A 93 2.85 -33.52 -0.03
CA ALA A 93 3.83 -34.54 -0.39
C ALA A 93 4.86 -34.07 -1.44
N ASN A 94 4.59 -32.98 -2.17
CA ASN A 94 5.52 -32.43 -3.14
C ASN A 94 6.64 -31.64 -2.42
N PRO A 95 7.90 -32.07 -2.49
CA PRO A 95 8.99 -31.38 -1.81
C PRO A 95 9.20 -29.94 -2.31
N GLN A 96 8.77 -29.61 -3.52
CA GLN A 96 8.82 -28.23 -4.04
C GLN A 96 7.74 -27.33 -3.42
N ALA A 97 6.57 -27.89 -3.10
CA ALA A 97 5.52 -27.14 -2.40
C ALA A 97 5.98 -26.74 -1.00
N LEU A 98 6.53 -27.68 -0.24
CA LEU A 98 7.06 -27.42 1.10
C LEU A 98 8.17 -26.34 1.10
N LYS A 99 9.01 -26.32 0.06
CA LYS A 99 10.04 -25.28 -0.10
C LYS A 99 9.43 -23.91 -0.34
N ARG A 100 8.41 -23.80 -1.20
CA ARG A 100 7.68 -22.54 -1.44
C ARG A 100 7.06 -22.02 -0.15
N ASP A 101 6.34 -22.87 0.58
CA ASP A 101 5.72 -22.51 1.87
C ASP A 101 6.75 -22.09 2.92
N ALA A 102 7.94 -22.70 2.91
CA ALA A 102 9.02 -22.32 3.81
C ALA A 102 9.59 -20.93 3.46
N ILE A 103 9.80 -20.65 2.17
CA ILE A 103 10.28 -19.34 1.69
C ILE A 103 9.26 -18.26 2.01
N GLU A 104 7.98 -18.49 1.74
CA GLU A 104 6.90 -17.53 2.00
C GLU A 104 6.78 -17.21 3.49
N ARG A 105 6.81 -18.24 4.36
CA ARG A 105 6.79 -18.04 5.82
C ARG A 105 8.03 -17.29 6.30
N ALA A 106 9.22 -17.63 5.81
CA ALA A 106 10.44 -16.94 6.17
C ALA A 106 10.39 -15.45 5.74
N TRP A 107 9.86 -15.16 4.55
CA TRP A 107 9.66 -13.80 4.06
C TRP A 107 8.64 -13.03 4.91
N ALA A 108 7.52 -13.66 5.28
CA ALA A 108 6.52 -13.06 6.16
C ALA A 108 7.11 -12.68 7.54
N ILE A 109 7.89 -13.59 8.14
CA ILE A 109 8.59 -13.33 9.40
C ILE A 109 9.59 -12.17 9.26
N LEU A 110 10.33 -12.12 8.15
CA LEU A 110 11.28 -11.03 7.89
C LEU A 110 10.54 -9.68 7.78
N LYS A 111 9.43 -9.63 7.04
CA LYS A 111 8.63 -8.41 6.88
C LYS A 111 8.01 -7.94 8.19
N GLU A 112 7.54 -8.87 9.02
CA GLU A 112 7.06 -8.54 10.36
C GLU A 112 8.18 -7.90 11.20
N ARG A 113 9.38 -8.50 11.20
CA ARG A 113 10.54 -7.94 11.93
C ARG A 113 10.93 -6.55 11.42
N GLU A 114 10.97 -6.33 10.11
CA GLU A 114 11.22 -5.01 9.52
C GLU A 114 10.18 -3.98 9.97
N ALA A 115 8.90 -4.35 9.99
CA ALA A 115 7.83 -3.47 10.44
C ALA A 115 7.96 -3.12 11.93
N VAL A 116 8.22 -4.12 12.78
CA VAL A 116 8.44 -3.91 14.21
C VAL A 116 9.65 -3.02 14.45
N ALA A 117 10.76 -3.23 13.73
CA ALA A 117 11.96 -2.41 13.86
C ALA A 117 11.68 -0.94 13.50
N LYS A 118 10.98 -0.67 12.39
CA LYS A 118 10.60 0.70 12.00
C LYS A 118 9.71 1.37 13.04
N VAL A 119 8.74 0.65 13.59
CA VAL A 119 7.85 1.19 14.64
C VAL A 119 8.64 1.49 15.92
N GLN A 120 9.59 0.65 16.29
CA GLN A 120 10.47 0.90 17.45
C GLN A 120 11.36 2.12 17.24
N GLU A 121 11.94 2.28 16.05
CA GLU A 121 12.75 3.46 15.70
C GLU A 121 11.91 4.75 15.78
N LEU A 122 10.74 4.77 15.14
CA LEU A 122 9.82 5.92 15.20
C LEU A 122 9.37 6.24 16.63
N ARG A 123 9.14 5.21 17.44
CA ARG A 123 8.83 5.36 18.86
C ARG A 123 9.98 6.01 19.62
N GLY A 124 11.22 5.55 19.40
CA GLY A 124 12.41 6.14 20.00
C GLY A 124 12.60 7.61 19.62
N MET A 125 12.41 7.95 18.34
CA MET A 125 12.45 9.33 17.86
C MET A 125 11.38 10.20 18.54
N TYR A 126 10.16 9.69 18.68
CA TYR A 126 9.06 10.39 19.36
C TYR A 126 9.35 10.60 20.85
N GLU A 127 9.83 9.57 21.55
CA GLU A 127 10.18 9.66 22.97
C GLU A 127 11.31 10.67 23.19
N SER A 128 12.33 10.68 22.32
CA SER A 128 13.39 11.69 22.34
C SER A 128 12.87 13.10 22.10
N MET A 129 12.03 13.29 21.09
CA MET A 129 11.41 14.59 20.78
C MET A 129 10.54 15.09 21.94
N ARG A 130 9.75 14.20 22.55
CA ARG A 130 8.92 14.51 23.71
C ARG A 130 9.77 14.93 24.91
N SER A 131 10.82 14.18 25.23
CA SER A 131 11.73 14.51 26.33
C SER A 131 12.34 15.90 26.14
N ALA A 132 12.80 16.22 24.93
CA ALA A 132 13.36 17.53 24.60
C ALA A 132 12.32 18.66 24.75
N MET A 133 11.08 18.44 24.32
CA MET A 133 9.99 19.43 24.49
C MET A 133 9.62 19.64 25.96
N GLU A 134 9.62 18.59 26.79
CA GLU A 134 9.38 18.69 28.23
C GLU A 134 10.52 19.44 28.95
N GLU A 135 11.78 19.27 28.52
CA GLU A 135 12.90 20.07 29.03
C GLU A 135 12.83 21.54 28.59
N LEU A 136 12.42 21.79 27.36
CA LEU A 136 12.22 23.15 26.83
C LEU A 136 11.13 23.89 27.61
N GLU A 137 10.02 23.22 27.93
CA GLU A 137 8.93 23.80 28.73
C GLU A 137 9.39 24.23 30.13
N ARG A 138 10.27 23.43 30.76
CA ARG A 138 10.82 23.73 32.10
C ARG A 138 11.81 24.90 32.08
N THR A 139 12.54 25.08 30.98
CA THR A 139 13.62 26.07 30.87
C THR A 139 13.13 27.41 30.31
N ASP A 140 12.49 27.42 29.15
CA ASP A 140 11.96 28.62 28.51
C ASP A 140 10.58 28.40 27.89
N ARG A 141 9.57 28.94 28.57
CA ARG A 141 8.18 28.84 28.14
C ARG A 141 7.91 29.58 26.83
N ARG A 142 8.62 30.68 26.52
CA ARG A 142 8.41 31.43 25.28
C ARG A 142 8.83 30.61 24.06
N LEU A 143 9.98 29.94 24.15
CA LEU A 143 10.48 29.08 23.07
C LEU A 143 9.59 27.85 22.87
N PHE A 144 9.09 27.27 23.96
CA PHE A 144 8.15 26.16 23.91
C PHE A 144 6.87 26.53 23.14
N GLU A 145 6.23 27.66 23.47
CA GLU A 145 5.02 28.11 22.76
C GLU A 145 5.32 28.39 21.28
N ALA A 146 6.48 28.97 20.96
CA ALA A 146 6.89 29.22 19.58
C ALA A 146 7.08 27.92 18.78
N ALA A 147 7.70 26.89 19.37
CA ALA A 147 7.90 25.59 18.74
C ALA A 147 6.57 24.87 18.49
N LYS A 148 5.64 24.94 19.45
CA LYS A 148 4.29 24.38 19.30
C LYS A 148 3.49 25.08 18.19
N VAL A 149 3.53 26.41 18.15
CA VAL A 149 2.85 27.17 17.09
C VAL A 149 3.41 26.84 15.71
N ALA A 150 4.72 26.59 15.57
CA ALA A 150 5.29 26.16 14.29
C ALA A 150 4.74 24.80 13.83
N ALA A 151 4.41 23.89 14.76
CA ALA A 151 3.79 22.60 14.47
C ALA A 151 2.27 22.72 14.21
N ASP A 152 1.59 23.62 14.92
CA ASP A 152 0.12 23.78 14.88
C ASP A 152 -0.36 24.74 13.77
N ARG A 153 0.53 25.47 13.10
CA ARG A 153 0.17 26.26 11.92
C ARG A 153 -0.38 25.33 10.85
N GLU A 154 -1.66 25.49 10.50
CA GLU A 154 -2.33 24.88 9.34
C GLU A 154 -1.71 25.28 7.98
N GLU A 155 -0.56 25.98 7.98
CA GLU A 155 0.24 26.14 6.78
C GLU A 155 0.68 24.74 6.32
N VAL A 156 0.25 24.35 5.13
CA VAL A 156 0.55 23.03 4.57
C VAL A 156 2.06 22.87 4.50
N VAL A 157 2.64 22.13 5.45
CA VAL A 157 4.06 21.78 5.44
C VAL A 157 4.26 20.75 4.33
N VAL A 158 4.53 21.24 3.12
CA VAL A 158 4.80 20.40 1.96
C VAL A 158 6.29 20.07 1.94
N PHE A 159 6.61 18.79 1.70
CA PHE A 159 7.99 18.40 1.42
C PHE A 159 8.53 19.20 0.22
N PRO A 160 9.75 19.77 0.32
CA PRO A 160 10.33 20.50 -0.79
C PRO A 160 10.39 19.65 -2.06
N ARG A 161 9.97 20.20 -3.21
CA ARG A 161 9.98 19.48 -4.50
C ARG A 161 11.37 18.98 -4.93
N ARG A 162 12.43 19.59 -4.38
CA ARG A 162 13.82 19.18 -4.65
C ARG A 162 14.24 17.96 -3.84
N LEU A 163 13.49 17.56 -2.81
CA LEU A 163 13.68 16.30 -2.09
C LEU A 163 13.23 15.15 -3.00
N ARG A 164 14.19 14.47 -3.62
CA ARG A 164 13.92 13.38 -4.57
C ARG A 164 13.75 12.04 -3.86
N VAL A 165 12.93 11.17 -4.44
CA VAL A 165 12.87 9.76 -4.07
C VAL A 165 14.16 9.07 -4.53
N PRO A 166 14.77 8.19 -3.71
CA PRO A 166 15.96 7.44 -4.10
C PRO A 166 15.77 6.66 -5.41
N THR A 167 16.76 6.70 -6.29
CA THR A 167 16.80 5.98 -7.58
C THR A 167 17.82 4.85 -7.53
N ASP A 168 17.56 3.74 -8.24
CA ASP A 168 18.48 2.58 -8.28
C ASP A 168 19.86 2.92 -8.86
N THR A 169 19.91 3.78 -9.89
CA THR A 169 21.16 4.29 -10.46
C THR A 169 21.27 5.79 -10.16
N PRO A 170 22.40 6.27 -9.61
CA PRO A 170 22.57 7.70 -9.37
C PRO A 170 22.66 8.48 -10.70
N PRO A 171 22.27 9.76 -10.72
CA PRO A 171 22.45 10.62 -11.88
C PRO A 171 23.94 10.84 -12.19
N LEU A 172 24.26 11.16 -13.45
CA LEU A 172 25.62 11.43 -13.90
C LEU A 172 26.24 12.61 -13.13
N GLU A 173 25.42 13.63 -12.88
CA GLU A 173 25.72 14.78 -12.04
C GLU A 173 25.15 14.48 -10.65
N GLY A 174 25.96 13.85 -9.78
CA GLY A 174 25.52 13.26 -8.51
C GLY A 174 24.83 14.24 -7.58
N TRP A 175 25.55 15.26 -7.12
CA TRP A 175 25.03 16.32 -6.23
C TRP A 175 25.33 17.71 -6.82
N ASP A 176 24.33 18.58 -6.81
CA ASP A 176 24.46 19.97 -7.26
C ASP A 176 24.98 20.85 -6.10
N TYR A 177 26.27 21.20 -6.15
CA TYR A 177 26.92 22.05 -5.15
C TYR A 177 26.66 23.54 -5.39
N ASP A 178 26.30 23.94 -6.62
CA ASP A 178 26.09 25.34 -7.01
C ASP A 178 24.64 25.79 -6.82
N MET A 179 23.94 25.13 -5.90
CA MET A 179 22.51 25.31 -5.68
C MET A 179 22.17 26.78 -5.40
N LYS A 180 21.59 27.45 -6.41
CA LYS A 180 21.13 28.84 -6.27
C LYS A 180 19.94 28.86 -5.30
N THR A 181 20.07 29.62 -4.21
CA THR A 181 18.96 29.98 -3.34
C THR A 181 18.01 30.82 -4.18
N GLY A 182 16.89 30.25 -4.62
CA GLY A 182 15.95 30.96 -5.48
C GLY A 182 15.52 32.26 -4.81
N THR A 183 15.88 33.40 -5.41
CA THR A 183 15.22 34.68 -5.12
C THR A 183 13.74 34.50 -5.44
N ARG A 184 12.93 34.61 -4.39
CA ARG A 184 11.48 34.44 -4.40
C ARG A 184 10.80 35.68 -4.96
#